data_AF-A0A2D9M4A2-F1
#
_entry.id   AF-A0A2D9M4A2-F1
#
_cell.length_a   1.000
_cell.length_b   1.000
_cell.length_c   1.000
_cell.angle_alpha   90.00
_cell.angle_beta   90.00
_cell.angle_gamma   90.00
#
_symmetry.space_group_name_H-M   'P 1'
#
loop_
_entity.id
_entity.type
_entity.pdbx_description
1 polymer ?
#
loop_
_entity_poly.entity_id
_entity_poly.type
_entity_poly.pdbx_seq_one_letter_code
_entity_poly.pdbx_strand_id
1 'polypeptide(L)' 'MYVSELSDLDRLFHRLNNQLGIILANAELLEAKSSDETSRSRARQVVTSVLEAMGTVREIRS' A
#
# COMPACT_ATOMS: atom_id res chain seq x y z
N MET A 1 -22.48 21.24 -6.62
CA MET A 1 -22.41 19.78 -6.76
C MET A 1 -20.97 19.24 -6.79
N TYR A 2 -19.99 19.94 -7.39
CA TYR A 2 -18.58 19.52 -7.47
C TYR A 2 -17.79 19.34 -6.16
N VAL A 3 -18.18 20.02 -5.07
CA VAL A 3 -17.42 19.98 -3.80
C VAL A 3 -17.56 18.62 -3.09
N SER A 4 -18.63 17.86 -3.36
CA SER A 4 -18.86 16.55 -2.74
C SER A 4 -18.00 15.44 -3.35
N GLU A 5 -17.88 15.40 -4.68
CA GLU A 5 -17.16 14.32 -5.40
C GLU A 5 -15.65 14.35 -5.13
N LEU A 6 -15.05 15.56 -5.07
CA LEU A 6 -13.65 15.72 -4.67
C LEU A 6 -13.42 15.23 -3.24
N SER A 7 -14.37 15.51 -2.33
CA SER A 7 -14.27 15.06 -0.93
C SER A 7 -14.42 13.54 -0.78
N ASP A 8 -15.18 12.89 -1.65
CA ASP A 8 -15.33 11.44 -1.66
C ASP A 8 -14.11 10.74 -2.28
N LEU A 9 -13.51 11.34 -3.31
CA LEU A 9 -12.26 10.86 -3.88
C LEU A 9 -11.10 10.95 -2.88
N ASP A 10 -10.97 12.07 -2.15
CA ASP A 10 -9.98 12.21 -1.08
C ASP A 10 -10.15 11.16 0.02
N ARG A 11 -11.40 10.89 0.43
CA ARG A 11 -11.72 9.82 1.39
C ARG A 11 -11.30 8.44 0.86
N LEU A 12 -11.55 8.16 -0.42
CA LEU A 12 -11.12 6.90 -1.04
C LEU A 12 -9.60 6.77 -1.06
N PHE A 13 -8.86 7.84 -1.41
CA PHE A 13 -7.40 7.82 -1.35
C PHE A 13 -6.87 7.63 0.07
N HIS A 14 -7.49 8.26 1.07
CA HIS A 14 -7.11 8.03 2.47
C HIS A 14 -7.34 6.59 2.89
N ARG A 15 -8.50 6.00 2.54
CA ARG A 15 -8.81 4.60 2.85
C ARG A 15 -7.84 3.65 2.15
N LEU A 16 -7.57 3.88 0.86
CA LEU A 16 -6.63 3.07 0.08
C LEU A 16 -5.22 3.15 0.65
N ASN A 17 -4.70 4.34 0.94
CA ASN A 17 -3.38 4.50 1.55
C ASN A 17 -3.29 3.82 2.92
N ASN A 18 -4.35 3.86 3.72
CA ASN A 18 -4.39 3.15 5.01
C ASN A 18 -4.32 1.62 4.81
N GLN A 19 -5.07 1.08 3.86
CA GLN A 19 -5.03 -0.36 3.53
C GLN A 19 -3.65 -0.77 3.01
N LEU A 20 -3.04 0.02 2.14
CA LEU A 20 -1.68 -0.21 1.65
C LEU A 20 -0.66 -0.17 2.78
N GLY A 21 -0.77 0.79 3.71
CA GLY A 21 0.10 0.86 4.89
C GLY A 21 0.01 -0.37 5.79
N ILE A 22 -1.19 -0.91 6.00
CA ILE A 22 -1.39 -2.16 6.75
C ILE A 22 -0.75 -3.34 6.02
N ILE A 23 -0.93 -3.46 4.71
CA ILE A 23 -0.33 -4.55 3.92
C ILE A 23 1.20 -4.45 3.97
N LEU A 24 1.75 -3.24 3.83
CA LEU A 24 3.19 -2.98 3.92
C LEU A 24 3.75 -3.47 5.26
N ALA A 25 3.17 -3.03 6.38
CA ALA A 25 3.64 -3.42 7.71
C ALA A 25 3.59 -4.94 7.93
N ASN A 26 2.55 -5.62 7.42
CA ASN A 26 2.47 -7.08 7.49
C ASN A 26 3.53 -7.76 6.61
N ALA A 27 3.77 -7.26 5.41
CA ALA A 27 4.78 -7.80 4.51
C ALA A 27 6.19 -7.62 5.07
N GLU A 28 6.52 -6.44 5.63
CA GLU A 28 7.78 -6.18 6.32
C GLU A 28 7.97 -7.11 7.52
N LEU A 29 6.90 -7.32 8.32
CA LEU A 29 6.94 -8.24 9.44
C LEU A 29 7.19 -9.69 9.00
N LEU A 30 6.55 -10.13 7.92
CA LEU A 30 6.77 -11.46 7.34
C LEU A 30 8.20 -11.59 6.81
N GLU A 31 8.70 -10.60 6.07
CA GLU A 31 10.08 -10.60 5.58
C GLU A 31 11.09 -10.71 6.73
N ALA A 32 10.86 -9.98 7.82
CA ALA A 32 11.74 -9.98 8.98
C ALA A 32 11.67 -11.27 9.81
N LYS A 33 10.52 -11.96 9.84
CA LYS A 33 10.29 -13.11 10.72
C LYS A 33 10.27 -14.47 10.04
N SER A 34 10.19 -14.53 8.71
CA SER A 34 10.19 -15.80 7.97
C SER A 34 11.53 -16.53 8.11
N SER A 35 11.45 -17.82 8.46
CA SER A 35 12.61 -18.69 8.64
C SER A 35 13.21 -19.16 7.31
N ASP A 36 12.40 -19.34 6.28
CA ASP A 36 12.84 -19.77 4.95
C ASP A 36 12.99 -18.61 3.95
N GLU A 37 13.96 -18.75 3.04
CA GLU A 37 14.28 -17.71 2.06
C GLU A 37 13.17 -17.51 1.03
N THR A 38 12.38 -18.54 0.73
CA THR A 38 11.28 -18.42 -0.25
C THR A 38 10.20 -17.50 0.27
N SER A 39 9.79 -17.67 1.52
CA SER A 39 8.82 -16.81 2.19
C SER A 39 9.34 -15.38 2.35
N ARG A 40 10.62 -15.19 2.72
CA ARG A 40 11.24 -13.86 2.77
C ARG A 40 11.24 -13.17 1.41
N SER A 41 11.63 -13.86 0.35
CA SER A 41 11.64 -13.34 -1.01
C SER A 41 10.24 -12.91 -1.47
N ARG A 42 9.22 -13.74 -1.20
CA ARG A 42 7.82 -13.39 -1.48
C ARG A 42 7.35 -12.17 -0.69
N ALA A 43 7.68 -12.09 0.60
CA ALA A 43 7.33 -10.95 1.44
C ALA A 43 7.98 -9.66 0.92
N ARG A 44 9.26 -9.71 0.55
CA ARG A 44 9.97 -8.59 -0.09
C ARG A 44 9.32 -8.15 -1.39
N GLN A 45 8.89 -9.11 -2.22
CA GLN A 45 8.15 -8.78 -3.45
C GLN A 45 6.85 -8.02 -3.14
N VAL A 46 6.11 -8.44 -2.11
CA VAL A 46 4.90 -7.72 -1.68
C VAL A 46 5.24 -6.31 -1.19
N VAL A 47 6.31 -6.14 -0.40
CA VAL A 47 6.80 -4.81 0.02
C VAL A 47 7.04 -3.91 -1.18
N THR A 48 7.81 -4.38 -2.16
CA THR A 48 8.10 -3.61 -3.39
C THR A 48 6.82 -3.22 -4.13
N SER A 49 5.91 -4.17 -4.37
CA SER A 49 4.66 -3.89 -5.09
C SER A 49 3.74 -2.92 -4.34
N VAL A 50 3.71 -2.94 -3.01
CA VAL A 50 2.93 -1.97 -2.23
C VAL A 50 3.52 -0.57 -2.33
N LEU A 51 4.86 -0.44 -2.28
CA LEU A 51 5.52 0.86 -2.46
C LEU A 51 5.25 1.44 -3.86
N GLU A 52 5.30 0.61 -4.89
CA GLU A 52 4.91 0.99 -6.27
C GLU A 52 3.45 1.46 -6.32
N ALA A 53 2.52 0.71 -5.75
CA ALA A 53 1.10 1.08 -5.70
C ALA A 53 0.86 2.40 -4.96
N MET A 54 1.56 2.64 -3.85
CA MET A 54 1.51 3.93 -3.15
C MET A 54 2.07 5.08 -4.01
N GLY A 55 3.08 4.80 -4.85
CA GLY A 55 3.57 5.72 -5.88
C GLY A 55 2.46 6.08 -6.88
N THR A 56 1.82 5.07 -7.49
CA THR A 56 0.69 5.26 -8.40
C THR A 56 -0.44 6.08 -7.76
N VAL A 57 -0.79 5.81 -6.50
CA VAL A 57 -1.83 6.59 -5.78
C VAL A 57 -1.44 8.06 -5.65
N ARG A 58 -0.16 8.37 -5.41
CA ARG A 58 0.31 9.76 -5.35
C ARG A 58 0.21 10.44 -6.70
N GLU A 59 0.55 9.74 -7.79
CA GLU A 59 0.45 10.24 -9.16
C GLU A 59 -0.99 10.49 -9.60
N ILE A 60 -1.96 9.67 -9.16
CA ILE A 60 -3.38 9.90 -9.48
C ILE A 60 -3.92 11.13 -8.73
N ARG A 61 -3.39 11.44 -7.54
CA ARG A 61 -3.85 12.57 -6.71
C ARG A 61 -3.25 13.92 -7.14
N SER A 62 -2.10 13.93 -7.82
CA SER A 62 -1.44 15.14 -8.33
C SER A 62 -2.13 15.72 -9.55
#